data_AF-A0A3B8YVB8-F1
#
_entry.id   AF-A0A3B8YVB8-F1
#
_cell.length_a   1.000
_cell.length_b   1.000
_cell.length_c   1.000
_cell.angle_alpha   90.00
_cell.angle_beta   90.00
_cell.angle_gamma   90.00
#
_symmetry.space_group_name_H-M   'P 1'
#
loop_
_entity.id
_entity.type
_entity.pdbx_description
1 polymer ?
#
loop_
_entity_poly.entity_id
_entity_poly.type
_entity_poly.pdbx_seq_one_letter_code
_entity_poly.pdbx_strand_id
1 'polypeptide(L)'
;RGFMLSVGCIQAQQCHTNACTVGVATQDKLLQRALNVEDKADRVFHFHRNTVEALAAVTGAAGLEHPSGFTPDHLWWRMAMNDVRPMSRMYDFYEAGQLLEGNAGPVLQRFWDSAEAAHW
;
A
#
# COMPACT_ATOMS: atom_id res chain seq x y z
N ARG A 1 -0.50 3.22 -7.46
CA ARG A 1 -0.49 3.41 -8.94
C ARG A 1 0.92 3.43 -9.57
N GLY A 2 2.00 3.22 -8.80
CA GLY A 2 3.39 3.31 -9.33
C GLY A 2 3.65 2.39 -10.52
N PHE A 3 3.23 1.13 -10.44
CA PHE A 3 3.41 0.19 -11.56
C PHE A 3 2.73 0.62 -12.86
N MET A 4 1.54 1.21 -12.78
CA MET A 4 0.84 1.76 -13.95
C MET A 4 1.66 2.87 -14.63
N LEU A 5 2.30 3.75 -13.85
CA LEU A 5 3.18 4.77 -14.39
C LEU A 5 4.45 4.14 -14.99
N SER A 6 5.06 3.17 -14.30
CA SER A 6 6.28 2.50 -14.79
C SER A 6 6.09 1.80 -16.13
N VAL A 7 4.93 1.15 -16.35
CA VAL A 7 4.61 0.53 -17.63
C VAL A 7 4.33 1.58 -18.72
N GLY A 8 3.90 2.79 -18.36
CA GLY A 8 3.76 3.93 -19.29
C GLY A 8 2.41 4.65 -19.24
N CYS A 9 1.65 4.54 -18.15
CA CYS A 9 0.48 5.38 -17.94
C CYS A 9 0.89 6.85 -17.87
N ILE A 10 0.20 7.70 -18.62
CA ILE A 10 0.41 9.15 -18.68
C ILE A 10 -0.66 9.95 -17.93
N GLN A 11 -1.45 9.29 -17.08
CA GLN A 11 -2.54 9.89 -16.31
C GLN A 11 -3.58 10.65 -17.15
N ALA A 12 -3.89 10.15 -18.36
CA ALA A 12 -4.92 10.73 -19.23
C ALA A 12 -6.36 10.61 -18.67
N GLN A 13 -6.58 9.81 -17.61
CA GLN A 13 -7.88 9.59 -16.96
C GLN A 13 -9.01 9.02 -17.85
N GLN A 14 -8.65 8.42 -18.99
CA GLN A 14 -9.58 7.80 -19.94
C GLN A 14 -9.72 6.28 -19.77
N CYS A 15 -9.35 5.73 -18.60
CA CYS A 15 -9.29 4.28 -18.42
C CYS A 15 -10.65 3.58 -18.61
N HIS A 16 -11.75 4.26 -18.28
CA HIS A 16 -13.11 3.71 -18.37
C HIS A 16 -13.70 3.78 -19.79
N THR A 17 -13.12 4.56 -20.70
CA THR A 17 -13.65 4.78 -22.06
C THR A 17 -13.13 3.78 -23.09
N ASN A 18 -12.26 2.85 -22.67
CA ASN A 18 -11.52 1.94 -23.55
C ASN A 18 -10.53 2.64 -24.50
N ALA A 19 -10.31 3.97 -24.39
CA ALA A 19 -9.52 4.76 -25.33
C ALA A 19 -8.09 5.09 -24.82
N CYS A 20 -7.50 4.23 -23.98
CA CYS A 20 -6.15 4.46 -23.45
C CYS A 20 -5.10 4.46 -24.57
N THR A 21 -4.63 5.65 -24.96
CA THR A 21 -3.70 5.86 -26.08
C THR A 21 -2.32 5.22 -25.89
N VAL A 22 -1.95 4.90 -24.66
CA VAL A 22 -0.67 4.25 -24.30
C VAL A 22 -0.79 2.74 -24.13
N GLY A 23 -1.97 2.17 -24.41
CA GLY A 23 -2.20 0.72 -24.47
C GLY A 23 -2.30 0.02 -23.11
N VAL A 24 -2.27 0.76 -21.99
CA VAL A 24 -2.24 0.18 -20.64
C VAL A 24 -3.62 -0.29 -20.17
N ALA A 25 -4.67 0.50 -20.42
CA ALA A 25 -6.03 0.24 -19.95
C ALA A 25 -7.04 0.29 -21.12
N THR A 26 -6.90 -0.66 -22.05
CA THR A 26 -7.76 -0.80 -23.23
C THR A 26 -7.83 -2.26 -23.67
N GLN A 27 -8.97 -2.65 -24.22
CA GLN A 27 -9.23 -3.92 -24.91
C GLN A 27 -9.15 -3.77 -26.43
N ASP A 28 -8.92 -2.55 -26.94
CA ASP A 28 -8.70 -2.31 -28.36
C ASP A 28 -7.33 -2.84 -28.77
N LYS A 29 -7.31 -3.82 -29.69
CA LYS A 29 -6.09 -4.49 -30.17
C LYS A 29 -5.13 -3.53 -30.88
N LEU A 30 -5.60 -2.44 -31.47
CA LEU A 30 -4.74 -1.42 -32.08
C LEU A 30 -4.04 -0.60 -31.01
N LEU A 31 -4.78 -0.13 -30.01
CA LEU A 31 -4.21 0.66 -28.91
C LEU A 31 -3.27 -0.16 -28.02
N GLN A 32 -3.57 -1.44 -27.80
CA GLN A 32 -2.69 -2.36 -27.05
C GLN A 32 -1.29 -2.49 -27.68
N ARG A 33 -1.12 -2.26 -28.99
CA ARG A 33 0.21 -2.30 -29.64
C ARG A 33 1.16 -1.23 -29.11
N ALA A 34 0.65 -0.17 -28.50
CA ALA A 34 1.47 0.81 -27.78
C ALA A 34 2.15 0.19 -26.54
N LEU A 35 1.72 -0.98 -26.07
CA LEU A 35 2.36 -1.75 -25.03
C LEU A 35 3.49 -2.63 -25.59
N ASN A 36 4.63 -2.01 -25.94
CA ASN A 36 5.84 -2.76 -26.31
C ASN A 36 6.41 -3.47 -25.06
N VAL A 37 6.31 -4.79 -25.00
CA VAL A 37 6.73 -5.57 -23.83
C VAL A 37 8.22 -5.48 -23.57
N GLU A 38 9.05 -5.55 -24.62
CA GLU A 38 10.51 -5.53 -24.50
C GLU A 38 11.01 -4.22 -23.88
N ASP A 39 10.51 -3.07 -24.34
CA ASP A 39 10.84 -1.75 -23.78
C ASP A 39 10.24 -1.54 -22.37
N LYS A 40 8.95 -1.90 -22.20
CA LYS A 40 8.21 -1.56 -20.98
C LYS A 40 8.57 -2.45 -19.80
N ALA A 41 9.00 -3.69 -20.03
CA ALA A 41 9.41 -4.61 -18.98
C ALA A 41 10.63 -4.07 -18.22
N ASP A 42 11.62 -3.51 -18.91
CA ASP A 42 12.81 -2.94 -18.28
C ASP A 42 12.48 -1.76 -17.37
N ARG A 43 11.51 -0.92 -17.76
CA ARG A 43 11.03 0.18 -16.91
C ARG A 43 10.37 -0.33 -15.63
N VAL A 44 9.55 -1.37 -15.75
CA VAL A 44 8.91 -2.01 -14.60
C VAL A 44 9.96 -2.66 -13.68
N PHE A 45 10.95 -3.34 -14.27
CA PHE A 45 12.07 -3.94 -13.55
C PHE A 45 12.85 -2.90 -12.74
N HIS A 46 13.27 -1.80 -13.37
CA HIS A 46 13.99 -0.73 -12.69
C HIS A 46 13.15 -0.04 -11.62
N PHE A 47 11.85 0.19 -11.88
CA PHE A 47 10.94 0.74 -10.87
C PHE A 47 10.86 -0.16 -9.63
N HIS A 48 10.69 -1.47 -9.82
CA HIS A 48 10.64 -2.42 -8.71
C HIS A 48 11.98 -2.49 -7.96
N ARG A 49 13.10 -2.66 -8.68
CA ARG A 49 14.45 -2.72 -8.09
C ARG A 49 14.73 -1.49 -7.23
N ASN A 50 14.52 -0.30 -7.78
CA ASN A 50 14.79 0.95 -7.07
C ASN A 50 13.83 1.15 -5.89
N THR A 51 12.59 0.62 -5.96
CA THR A 51 11.65 0.63 -4.83
C THR A 51 12.17 -0.23 -3.68
N VAL A 52 12.72 -1.41 -3.98
CA VAL A 52 13.31 -2.31 -2.98
C VAL A 52 14.59 -1.70 -2.38
N GLU A 53 15.45 -1.09 -3.21
CA GLU A 53 16.65 -0.38 -2.75
C GLU A 53 16.28 0.78 -1.81
N ALA A 54 15.26 1.58 -2.16
CA ALA A 54 14.79 2.67 -1.33
C ALA A 54 14.22 2.16 0.01
N LEU A 55 13.46 1.06 -0.01
CA LEU A 55 12.98 0.43 1.22
C LEU A 55 14.13 -0.01 2.12
N ALA A 56 15.15 -0.68 1.56
CA ALA A 56 16.32 -1.12 2.31
C ALA A 56 17.08 0.07 2.93
N ALA A 57 17.23 1.17 2.20
CA ALA A 57 17.85 2.39 2.71
C ALA A 57 17.06 2.98 3.89
N VAL A 58 15.73 3.05 3.80
CA VAL A 58 14.87 3.54 4.89
C VAL A 58 14.91 2.60 6.10
N THR A 59 14.89 1.29 5.87
CA THR A 59 15.05 0.27 6.92
C THR A 59 16.36 0.43 7.68
N GLY A 60 17.49 0.56 6.97
CA GLY A 60 18.79 0.80 7.58
C GLY A 60 18.87 2.15 8.32
N ALA A 61 18.27 3.20 7.77
CA ALA A 61 18.20 4.51 8.42
C ALA A 61 17.36 4.50 9.70
N ALA A 62 16.38 3.61 9.79
CA ALA A 62 15.60 3.36 11.02
C ALA A 62 16.34 2.48 12.04
N GLY A 63 17.55 2.00 11.73
CA GLY A 63 18.33 1.11 12.60
C GLY A 63 17.87 -0.34 12.59
N LEU A 64 17.12 -0.76 11.56
CA LEU A 64 16.58 -2.11 11.43
C LEU A 64 17.41 -2.93 10.42
N GLU A 65 17.54 -4.23 10.66
CA GLU A 65 18.22 -5.15 9.73
C GLU A 65 17.31 -5.65 8.60
N HIS A 66 15.99 -5.66 8.83
CA HIS A 66 15.01 -6.15 7.87
C HIS A 66 13.71 -5.32 7.93
N PRO A 67 13.01 -5.07 6.80
CA PRO A 67 11.78 -4.27 6.79
C PRO A 67 10.65 -4.83 7.68
N SER A 68 10.65 -6.14 7.97
CA SER A 68 9.67 -6.71 8.92
C SER A 68 9.88 -6.26 10.36
N GLY A 69 11.00 -5.60 10.68
CA GLY A 69 11.28 -5.04 12.01
C GLY A 69 10.54 -3.73 12.29
N PHE A 70 9.86 -3.14 11.30
CA PHE A 70 9.07 -1.94 11.55
C PHE A 70 7.92 -2.24 12.51
N THR A 71 7.97 -1.59 13.66
CA THR A 71 6.86 -1.54 14.64
C THR A 71 6.15 -0.18 14.57
N PRO A 72 4.95 -0.07 15.15
CA PRO A 72 4.22 1.21 15.23
C PRO A 72 4.99 2.35 15.91
N ASP A 73 6.01 2.06 16.72
CA ASP A 73 6.87 3.08 17.35
C ASP A 73 7.79 3.80 16.35
N HIS A 74 8.07 3.17 15.21
CA HIS A 74 8.89 3.76 14.14
C HIS A 74 8.09 4.73 13.26
N LEU A 75 6.76 4.68 13.32
CA LEU A 75 5.87 5.46 12.46
C LEU A 75 5.32 6.66 13.23
N TRP A 76 5.83 7.85 12.92
CA TRP A 76 5.39 9.09 13.55
C TRP A 76 4.38 9.81 12.66
N TRP A 77 3.27 10.22 13.25
CA TRP A 77 2.20 10.92 12.55
C TRP A 77 1.91 12.27 13.21
N ARG A 78 1.70 13.29 12.37
CA ARG A 78 1.34 14.64 12.80
C ARG A 78 -0.18 14.77 12.79
N MET A 79 -0.79 14.88 13.97
CA MET A 79 -2.23 15.05 14.15
C MET A 79 -2.66 16.52 14.05
N ALA A 80 -1.81 17.42 14.54
CA ALA A 80 -2.03 18.86 14.48
C ALA A 80 -0.67 19.57 14.40
N MET A 81 -0.68 20.90 14.25
CA MET A 81 0.54 21.71 14.16
C MET A 81 1.55 21.40 15.28
N ASN A 82 1.07 21.23 16.51
CA ASN A 82 1.90 20.99 17.69
C ASN A 82 1.72 19.58 18.30
N ASP A 83 1.16 18.64 17.53
CA ASP A 83 0.90 17.28 18.02
C ASP A 83 1.45 16.26 17.01
N VAL A 84 2.57 15.64 17.39
CA VAL A 84 3.19 14.54 16.66
C VAL A 84 3.36 13.39 17.64
N ARG A 85 2.82 12.23 17.31
CA ARG A 85 2.89 11.03 18.17
C ARG A 85 3.31 9.82 17.34
N PRO A 86 3.96 8.82 17.95
CA PRO A 86 4.14 7.53 17.32
C PRO A 86 2.78 6.83 17.19
N MET A 87 2.65 5.98 16.17
CA MET A 87 1.43 5.25 15.86
C MET A 87 1.00 4.33 17.00
N SER A 88 1.95 3.79 17.77
CA SER A 88 1.71 3.01 19.00
C SER A 88 0.90 3.73 20.08
N ARG A 89 0.88 5.07 20.07
CA ARG A 89 0.06 5.89 20.99
C ARG A 89 -1.23 6.40 20.37
N MET A 90 -1.45 6.14 19.09
CA MET A 90 -2.65 6.55 18.38
C MET A 90 -3.67 5.43 18.27
N TYR A 91 -3.20 4.19 18.13
CA TYR A 91 -4.04 3.02 17.95
C TYR A 91 -3.73 1.96 19.01
N ASP A 92 -4.76 1.21 19.36
CA ASP A 92 -4.60 -0.02 20.12
C ASP A 92 -4.12 -1.12 19.15
N PHE A 93 -2.94 -1.67 19.44
CA PHE A 93 -2.42 -2.85 18.75
C PHE A 93 -2.73 -4.09 19.59
N TYR A 94 -3.07 -5.18 18.92
CA TYR A 94 -3.58 -6.39 19.54
C TYR A 94 -2.69 -7.58 19.25
N GLU A 95 -2.52 -8.43 20.26
CA GLU A 95 -1.90 -9.74 20.08
C GLU A 95 -2.85 -10.70 19.36
N ALA A 96 -2.27 -11.73 18.75
CA ALA A 96 -3.07 -12.77 18.11
C ALA A 96 -3.99 -13.45 19.14
N GLY A 97 -5.29 -13.50 18.85
CA GLY A 97 -6.30 -14.11 19.73
C GLY A 97 -6.94 -13.17 20.75
N GLN A 98 -6.43 -11.95 20.93
CA GLN A 98 -6.92 -11.02 21.97
C GLN A 98 -8.42 -10.68 21.84
N LEU A 99 -8.93 -10.55 20.61
CA LEU A 99 -10.37 -10.33 20.38
C LEU A 99 -11.24 -11.56 20.73
N LEU A 100 -10.69 -12.76 20.58
CA LEU A 100 -11.36 -14.02 20.93
C LEU A 100 -11.42 -14.23 22.44
N GLU A 101 -10.40 -13.75 23.15
CA GLU A 101 -10.28 -13.85 24.60
C GLU A 101 -11.13 -12.79 25.35
N GLY A 102 -11.69 -11.80 24.64
CA GLY A 102 -12.53 -10.77 25.23
C GLY A 102 -11.75 -9.70 26.00
N ASN A 103 -10.43 -9.61 25.83
CA ASN A 103 -9.54 -8.69 26.53
C ASN A 103 -8.99 -7.59 25.58
N ALA A 104 -9.64 -7.35 24.44
CA ALA A 104 -9.34 -6.22 23.59
C ALA A 104 -9.93 -4.91 24.13
N GLY A 105 -9.36 -3.77 23.72
CA GLY A 105 -9.89 -2.44 23.96
C GLY A 105 -11.36 -2.29 23.52
N PRO A 106 -12.11 -1.39 24.17
CA PRO A 106 -13.58 -1.39 24.18
C PRO A 106 -14.20 -1.14 22.81
N VAL A 107 -13.49 -0.46 21.90
CA VAL A 107 -14.00 -0.11 20.58
C VAL A 107 -14.07 -1.34 19.68
N LEU A 108 -12.94 -2.03 19.47
CA LEU A 108 -12.92 -3.21 18.60
C LEU A 108 -13.60 -4.41 19.23
N GLN A 109 -13.51 -4.61 20.56
CA GLN A 109 -14.21 -5.71 21.22
C GLN A 109 -15.72 -5.62 20.98
N ARG A 110 -16.30 -4.42 21.10
CA ARG A 110 -17.72 -4.20 20.83
C ARG A 110 -18.12 -4.57 19.39
N PHE A 111 -17.30 -4.21 18.40
CA PHE A 111 -17.57 -4.56 17.01
C PHE A 111 -17.44 -6.05 16.78
N TRP A 112 -16.43 -6.68 17.38
CA TRP A 112 -16.21 -8.12 17.33
C TRP A 112 -17.38 -8.90 17.93
N ASP A 113 -17.85 -8.51 19.13
CA ASP A 113 -18.97 -9.15 19.81
C ASP A 113 -20.29 -8.99 19.05
N SER A 114 -20.41 -7.93 18.24
CA SER A 114 -21.57 -7.71 17.38
C SER A 114 -21.46 -8.37 16.00
N ALA A 115 -20.31 -8.97 15.66
CA ALA A 115 -20.08 -9.53 14.35
C ALA A 115 -20.71 -10.92 14.23
N GLU A 116 -21.70 -11.06 13.35
CA GLU A 116 -22.37 -12.34 13.09
C GLU A 116 -22.25 -12.69 11.60
N ALA A 117 -21.82 -13.92 11.30
CA ALA A 117 -21.69 -14.38 9.90
C ALA A 117 -23.03 -14.40 9.13
N ALA A 118 -24.15 -14.40 9.84
CA ALA A 118 -25.49 -14.43 9.28
C ALA A 118 -26.05 -13.03 8.93
N HIS A 119 -25.34 -11.95 9.27
CA HIS A 119 -25.78 -10.58 9.02
C HIS A 119 -24.65 -9.80 8.31
N TRP A 120 -24.80 -9.59 7.00
CA TRP A 120 -23.88 -8.82 6.16
C TRP A 120 -24.57 -7.57 5.60
#